data_AF-A0A959NM83-F1
#
_entry.id   AF-A0A959NM83-F1
#
_cell.length_a   1.000
_cell.length_b   1.000
_cell.length_c   1.000
_cell.angle_alpha   90.00
_cell.angle_beta   90.00
_cell.angle_gamma   90.00
#
_symmetry.space_group_name_H-M   'P 1'
#
loop_
_entity.id
_entity.type
_entity.pdbx_description
1 polymer ?
#
loop_
_entity_poly.entity_id
_entity_poly.type
_entity_poly.pdbx_seq_one_letter_code
_entity_poly.pdbx_strand_id
1 'polypeptide(L)'
;WQDDLWLFERELGAYYLIDGQQRLTTSIILINEILNQFADNEGINFKDKSYWVNKFLFQAYGENYKSYIFGYERDNPSDEFFKTKILEQESSTADKVPEQTLYTSNLKTAKTFFKQKLEKIEKQELEEIFKKVTAKFKFNFYEIDDELDVYVTFETMNNRGKPLSNLELLKNRLIYLSTLLDVDTQTRARLRKDINETWKTIYEYLGKNKDNAMDDDEFLRNHWIMYFKYDRKESASYAKFLLNKKFTAKNAIKSKVVLTDIKEYIDSLSKCVKSWFFLFNPQFSEYQDDTKEWIQKLNRLGMSAFPPLFMAAMTKCNENEFLPLFKSAERFIFLVFRLSQRPSNTKNSHFYRLANSFYFGKDSTTIQSTIGNIDWMTQGESGEGDDYVYHGWFDLEKFDNYVKDQYDKGEGFYTWNGLRYFLFEYELFLQENANGNQKISWTDFNKRKKEDTIEHIYPQTPKDNCWTSVFNEHSKKERKILLNTLGNLVLLGQSKNSEFQNKCFDFKKKHTNKDGNEVGFFNGAYSEIEVSSYDHWTPIEIESRGKKMLSFLEERWNIDFEGWEIEKEDLLKLDFLKKETIEEE
;
A
#
# COMPACT_ATOMS: atom_id res chain seq x y z
N TRP A 1 31.41 -10.84 -22.16
CA TRP A 1 32.18 -12.06 -21.83
C TRP A 1 33.67 -11.87 -22.12
N GLN A 2 34.19 -10.62 -22.08
CA GLN A 2 35.58 -10.35 -22.47
C GLN A 2 36.59 -10.98 -21.51
N ASP A 3 36.24 -11.12 -20.22
CA ASP A 3 37.13 -11.74 -19.22
C ASP A 3 36.99 -13.28 -19.15
N ASP A 4 36.06 -13.85 -19.92
CA ASP A 4 35.71 -15.28 -19.89
C ASP A 4 36.10 -16.00 -21.19
N LEU A 5 36.80 -15.32 -22.11
CA LEU A 5 37.15 -15.84 -23.44
C LEU A 5 37.93 -17.18 -23.38
N TRP A 6 38.72 -17.38 -22.32
CA TRP A 6 39.50 -18.60 -22.09
C TRP A 6 38.62 -19.85 -21.88
N LEU A 7 37.36 -19.69 -21.45
CA LEU A 7 36.42 -20.80 -21.34
C LEU A 7 35.99 -21.31 -22.73
N PHE A 8 35.94 -20.44 -23.74
CA PHE A 8 35.56 -20.81 -25.11
C PHE A 8 36.64 -21.62 -25.82
N GLU A 9 37.91 -21.41 -25.44
CA GLU A 9 39.03 -22.24 -25.89
C GLU A 9 38.99 -23.67 -25.31
N ARG A 10 38.19 -23.91 -24.26
CA ARG A 10 37.95 -25.24 -23.66
C ARG A 10 36.63 -25.88 -24.12
N GLU A 11 36.14 -25.52 -25.30
CA GLU A 11 34.93 -26.05 -25.94
C GLU A 11 33.60 -25.71 -25.21
N LEU A 12 33.60 -24.75 -24.28
CA LEU A 12 32.34 -24.24 -23.75
C LEU A 12 31.73 -23.25 -24.76
N GLY A 13 30.46 -23.43 -25.08
CA GLY A 13 29.66 -22.38 -25.71
C GLY A 13 29.02 -21.51 -24.64
N ALA A 14 28.69 -20.26 -24.98
CA ALA A 14 27.88 -19.45 -24.09
C ALA A 14 26.62 -18.96 -24.80
N TYR A 15 25.55 -18.89 -24.02
CA TYR A 15 24.20 -18.67 -24.48
C TYR A 15 23.58 -17.52 -23.71
N TYR A 16 22.80 -16.68 -24.40
CA TYR A 16 21.91 -15.76 -23.74
C TYR A 16 20.64 -16.48 -23.31
N LEU A 17 20.40 -16.54 -22.01
CA LEU A 17 19.21 -17.20 -21.49
C LEU A 17 18.00 -16.27 -21.56
N ILE A 18 17.07 -16.61 -22.45
CA ILE A 18 15.85 -15.82 -22.70
C ILE A 18 14.75 -16.16 -21.68
N ASP A 19 14.52 -17.44 -21.42
CA ASP A 19 13.56 -17.93 -20.43
C ASP A 19 14.21 -18.98 -19.51
N GLY A 20 13.70 -19.11 -18.28
CA GLY A 20 14.21 -20.05 -17.28
C GLY A 20 15.32 -19.49 -16.40
N GLN A 21 15.65 -18.19 -16.51
CA GLN A 21 16.60 -17.51 -15.63
C GLN A 21 16.28 -17.76 -14.15
N GLN A 22 15.03 -17.52 -13.73
CA GLN A 22 14.61 -17.76 -12.34
C GLN A 22 14.83 -19.22 -11.91
N ARG A 23 14.53 -20.19 -12.80
CA ARG A 23 14.68 -21.63 -12.50
C ARG A 23 16.14 -22.02 -12.33
N LEU A 24 17.02 -21.54 -13.22
CA LEU A 24 18.46 -21.81 -13.12
C LEU A 24 19.07 -21.10 -11.92
N THR A 25 18.78 -19.81 -11.73
CA THR A 25 19.21 -19.05 -10.55
C THR A 25 18.85 -19.80 -9.27
N THR A 26 17.58 -20.15 -9.06
CA THR A 26 17.15 -20.86 -7.84
C THR A 26 17.83 -22.22 -7.69
N SER A 27 18.02 -22.96 -8.80
CA SER A 27 18.72 -24.25 -8.77
C SER A 27 20.19 -24.11 -8.37
N ILE A 28 20.86 -23.07 -8.86
CA ILE A 28 22.26 -22.79 -8.53
C ILE A 28 22.40 -22.33 -7.08
N ILE A 29 21.46 -21.52 -6.58
CA ILE A 29 21.43 -21.16 -5.14
C ILE A 29 21.26 -22.41 -4.29
N LEU A 30 20.33 -23.31 -4.65
CA LEU A 30 20.15 -24.57 -3.94
C LEU A 30 21.42 -25.43 -3.96
N ILE A 31 22.07 -25.55 -5.12
CA ILE A 31 23.36 -26.27 -5.25
C ILE A 31 24.41 -25.64 -4.33
N ASN A 32 24.58 -24.31 -4.37
CA ASN A 32 25.53 -23.59 -3.53
C ASN A 32 25.29 -23.85 -2.03
N GLU A 33 24.04 -23.70 -1.58
CA GLU A 33 23.70 -23.90 -0.16
C GLU A 33 23.84 -25.37 0.28
N ILE A 34 23.60 -26.34 -0.60
CA ILE A 34 23.89 -27.76 -0.31
C ILE A 34 25.40 -27.96 -0.18
N LEU A 35 26.21 -27.48 -1.13
CA LEU A 35 27.67 -27.64 -1.09
C LEU A 35 28.28 -26.99 0.16
N ASN A 36 27.69 -25.91 0.68
CA ASN A 36 28.11 -25.26 1.92
C ASN A 36 27.88 -26.10 3.20
N GLN A 37 27.06 -27.16 3.14
CA GLN A 37 26.88 -28.11 4.25
C GLN A 37 27.98 -29.19 4.32
N PHE A 38 28.85 -29.26 3.32
CA PHE A 38 29.94 -30.24 3.23
C PHE A 38 31.30 -29.55 3.36
N ALA A 39 32.22 -30.21 4.08
CA ALA A 39 33.61 -29.78 4.16
C ALA A 39 34.33 -30.01 2.81
N ASP A 40 35.43 -29.30 2.57
CA ASP A 40 36.13 -29.36 1.28
C ASP A 40 36.75 -30.74 0.97
N ASN A 41 37.00 -31.53 2.02
CA ASN A 41 37.51 -32.90 1.95
C ASN A 41 36.41 -33.97 1.99
N GLU A 42 35.14 -33.59 2.08
CA GLU A 42 34.01 -34.53 2.03
C GLU A 42 33.55 -34.77 0.59
N GLY A 43 33.33 -36.04 0.26
CA GLY A 43 32.77 -36.44 -1.03
C GLY A 43 31.25 -36.32 -1.04
N ILE A 44 30.70 -35.86 -2.17
CA ILE A 44 29.26 -35.74 -2.41
C ILE A 44 28.95 -36.51 -3.70
N ASN A 45 28.10 -37.56 -3.64
CA ASN A 45 27.78 -38.39 -4.80
C ASN A 45 29.02 -38.84 -5.60
N PHE A 46 30.04 -39.38 -4.91
CA PHE A 46 31.28 -39.93 -5.48
C PHE A 46 32.24 -38.90 -6.13
N LYS A 47 32.12 -37.61 -5.80
CA LYS A 47 33.03 -36.54 -6.24
C LYS A 47 33.29 -35.54 -5.12
N ASP A 48 34.44 -34.90 -5.14
CA ASP A 48 34.78 -33.88 -4.14
C ASP A 48 33.98 -32.59 -4.38
N LYS A 49 33.81 -31.79 -3.32
CA LYS A 49 33.13 -30.48 -3.39
C LYS A 49 33.72 -29.58 -4.47
N SER A 50 35.05 -29.56 -4.62
CA SER A 50 35.76 -28.76 -5.63
C SER A 50 35.35 -29.11 -7.07
N TYR A 51 35.07 -30.38 -7.35
CA TYR A 51 34.57 -30.82 -8.67
C TYR A 51 33.20 -30.21 -8.95
N TRP A 52 32.29 -30.24 -7.98
CA TRP A 52 30.94 -29.70 -8.13
C TRP A 52 30.91 -28.17 -8.22
N VAL A 53 31.76 -27.48 -7.46
CA VAL A 53 31.95 -26.01 -7.57
C VAL A 53 32.39 -25.65 -8.99
N ASN A 54 33.42 -26.32 -9.53
CA ASN A 54 33.90 -26.08 -10.90
C ASN A 54 32.84 -26.37 -11.96
N LYS A 55 31.98 -27.36 -11.72
CA LYS A 55 30.95 -27.77 -12.67
C LYS A 55 29.75 -26.82 -12.72
N PHE A 56 29.30 -26.31 -11.57
CA PHE A 56 28.02 -25.60 -11.47
C PHE A 56 28.12 -24.12 -11.09
N LEU A 57 29.19 -23.69 -10.42
CA LEU A 57 29.30 -22.33 -9.89
C LEU A 57 30.28 -21.49 -10.70
N PHE A 58 31.57 -21.80 -10.63
CA PHE A 58 32.62 -21.05 -11.31
C PHE A 58 33.89 -21.88 -11.50
N GLN A 59 34.65 -21.59 -12.54
CA GLN A 59 35.99 -22.14 -12.78
C GLN A 59 37.05 -21.08 -12.47
N ALA A 60 38.11 -21.48 -11.79
CA ALA A 60 39.24 -20.62 -11.49
C ALA A 60 40.37 -20.81 -12.51
N TYR A 61 40.97 -19.72 -12.96
CA TYR A 61 42.23 -19.67 -13.71
C TYR A 61 43.32 -19.06 -12.81
N GLY A 62 44.21 -19.91 -12.31
CA GLY A 62 45.17 -19.53 -11.26
C GLY A 62 44.48 -19.18 -9.92
N GLU A 63 45.17 -18.41 -9.07
CA GLU A 63 44.62 -17.97 -7.77
C GLU A 63 43.71 -16.74 -7.87
N ASN A 64 43.75 -16.01 -8.99
CA ASN A 64 43.23 -14.64 -9.05
C ASN A 64 42.00 -14.43 -9.94
N TYR A 65 41.69 -15.35 -10.87
CA TYR A 65 40.63 -15.15 -11.86
C TYR A 65 39.56 -16.23 -11.76
N LYS A 66 38.28 -15.85 -11.69
CA LYS A 66 37.13 -16.76 -11.65
C LYS A 66 36.14 -16.39 -12.74
N SER A 67 35.75 -17.38 -13.53
CA SER A 67 34.70 -17.25 -14.54
C SER A 67 33.49 -18.08 -14.10
N TYR A 68 32.32 -17.44 -14.05
CA TYR A 68 31.10 -18.02 -13.51
C TYR A 68 30.33 -18.75 -14.61
N ILE A 69 29.87 -19.97 -14.32
CA ILE A 69 29.11 -20.79 -15.29
C ILE A 69 27.74 -20.15 -15.60
N PHE A 70 27.20 -19.42 -14.64
CA PHE A 70 25.97 -18.65 -14.74
C PHE A 70 26.14 -17.30 -14.06
N GLY A 71 25.61 -16.26 -14.67
CA GLY A 71 25.65 -14.91 -14.14
C GLY A 71 24.66 -14.00 -14.85
N TYR A 72 24.63 -12.74 -14.43
CA TYR A 72 23.81 -11.71 -15.06
C TYR A 72 24.68 -10.84 -15.98
N GLU A 73 24.06 -10.01 -16.82
CA GLU A 73 24.81 -9.00 -17.56
C GLU A 73 25.48 -8.02 -16.59
N ARG A 74 26.69 -7.53 -16.91
CA ARG A 74 27.52 -6.73 -15.99
C ARG A 74 26.89 -5.42 -15.52
N ASP A 75 25.97 -4.87 -16.31
CA ASP A 75 25.20 -3.67 -16.02
C ASP A 75 23.95 -3.95 -15.15
N ASN A 76 23.62 -5.22 -14.94
CA ASN A 76 22.57 -5.65 -14.02
C ASN A 76 23.10 -5.65 -12.57
N PRO A 77 22.46 -4.93 -11.62
CA PRO A 77 22.84 -4.97 -10.20
C PRO A 77 22.89 -6.38 -9.60
N SER A 78 22.14 -7.32 -10.17
CA SER A 78 22.10 -8.71 -9.72
C SER A 78 23.39 -9.47 -10.01
N ASP A 79 24.22 -9.03 -10.97
CA ASP A 79 25.47 -9.73 -11.33
C ASP A 79 26.45 -9.77 -10.16
N GLU A 80 26.88 -8.60 -9.71
CA GLU A 80 27.79 -8.49 -8.57
C GLU A 80 27.14 -8.96 -7.27
N PHE A 81 25.83 -8.74 -7.08
CA PHE A 81 25.13 -9.24 -5.90
C PHE A 81 25.12 -10.77 -5.85
N PHE A 82 24.91 -11.43 -6.99
CA PHE A 82 24.92 -12.89 -7.08
C PHE A 82 26.32 -13.45 -6.78
N LYS A 83 27.37 -12.86 -7.35
CA LYS A 83 28.75 -13.31 -7.09
C LYS A 83 29.15 -13.13 -5.63
N THR A 84 28.86 -11.95 -5.05
CA THR A 84 29.37 -11.57 -3.73
C THR A 84 28.49 -12.00 -2.57
N LYS A 85 27.17 -11.78 -2.65
CA LYS A 85 26.24 -12.04 -1.53
C LYS A 85 25.61 -13.43 -1.61
N ILE A 86 25.49 -14.01 -2.81
CA ILE A 86 24.91 -15.33 -2.99
C ILE A 86 25.98 -16.41 -2.99
N LEU A 87 26.97 -16.33 -3.89
CA LEU A 87 28.07 -17.28 -3.98
C LEU A 87 29.23 -17.00 -3.00
N GLU A 88 29.16 -15.92 -2.22
CA GLU A 88 30.14 -15.57 -1.18
C GLU A 88 31.58 -15.40 -1.72
N GLN A 89 31.71 -14.86 -2.94
CA GLN A 89 33.00 -14.60 -3.55
C GLN A 89 33.49 -13.17 -3.28
N GLU A 90 34.80 -13.01 -3.11
CA GLU A 90 35.43 -11.70 -2.96
C GLU A 90 35.42 -10.92 -4.30
N SER A 91 35.09 -9.63 -4.23
CA SER A 91 35.09 -8.72 -5.38
C SER A 91 35.48 -7.32 -4.92
N SER A 92 36.34 -6.64 -5.68
CA SER A 92 36.75 -5.25 -5.42
C SER A 92 35.62 -4.24 -5.65
N THR A 93 34.53 -4.67 -6.31
CA THR A 93 33.32 -3.88 -6.55
C THR A 93 32.17 -4.24 -5.62
N ALA A 94 32.36 -5.15 -4.66
CA ALA A 94 31.33 -5.63 -3.73
C ALA A 94 30.63 -4.49 -2.95
N ASP A 95 31.37 -3.45 -2.58
CA ASP A 95 30.84 -2.30 -1.82
C ASP A 95 30.09 -1.28 -2.71
N LYS A 96 30.20 -1.39 -4.03
CA LYS A 96 29.54 -0.50 -5.00
C LYS A 96 28.22 -1.05 -5.52
N VAL A 97 27.85 -2.26 -5.12
CA VAL A 97 26.62 -2.91 -5.57
C VAL A 97 25.44 -2.27 -4.86
N PRO A 98 24.40 -1.82 -5.59
CA PRO A 98 23.15 -1.42 -4.96
C PRO A 98 22.61 -2.62 -4.18
N GLU A 99 22.66 -2.55 -2.84
CA GLU A 99 22.26 -3.68 -2.00
C GLU A 99 20.77 -4.06 -2.20
N GLN A 100 19.95 -3.19 -2.80
CA GLN A 100 18.51 -3.16 -2.56
C GLN A 100 17.69 -2.86 -3.84
N THR A 101 17.47 -3.90 -4.65
CA THR A 101 16.40 -3.97 -5.66
C THR A 101 15.46 -5.14 -5.33
N LEU A 102 14.28 -5.19 -5.94
CA LEU A 102 13.39 -6.35 -5.82
C LEU A 102 14.10 -7.67 -6.18
N TYR A 103 14.94 -7.66 -7.22
CA TYR A 103 15.69 -8.84 -7.66
C TYR A 103 16.74 -9.29 -6.64
N THR A 104 17.55 -8.37 -6.11
CA THR A 104 18.55 -8.72 -5.09
C THR A 104 17.89 -9.16 -3.77
N SER A 105 16.73 -8.59 -3.43
CA SER A 105 15.89 -9.05 -2.32
C SER A 105 15.42 -10.49 -2.53
N ASN A 106 14.88 -10.82 -3.71
CA ASN A 106 14.44 -12.18 -4.03
C ASN A 106 15.59 -13.20 -3.98
N LEU A 107 16.77 -12.84 -4.50
CA LEU A 107 17.97 -13.67 -4.40
C LEU A 107 18.35 -13.96 -2.94
N LYS A 108 18.36 -12.93 -2.09
CA LYS A 108 18.67 -13.07 -0.67
C LYS A 108 17.64 -13.92 0.07
N THR A 109 16.36 -13.74 -0.24
CA THR A 109 15.26 -14.53 0.33
C THR A 109 15.40 -16.00 -0.05
N ALA A 110 15.68 -16.31 -1.32
CA ALA A 110 15.90 -17.69 -1.77
C ALA A 110 17.08 -18.36 -1.06
N LYS A 111 18.21 -17.66 -0.94
CA LYS A 111 19.38 -18.14 -0.18
C LYS A 111 19.03 -18.41 1.28
N THR A 112 18.40 -17.44 1.95
CA THR A 112 18.00 -17.56 3.36
C THR A 112 17.04 -18.72 3.58
N PHE A 113 16.07 -18.87 2.68
CA PHE A 113 15.11 -19.97 2.71
C PHE A 113 15.81 -21.33 2.60
N PHE A 114 16.68 -21.53 1.61
CA PHE A 114 17.38 -22.80 1.45
C PHE A 114 18.32 -23.08 2.62
N LYS A 115 19.10 -22.09 3.07
CA LYS A 115 19.95 -22.23 4.24
C LYS A 115 19.17 -22.76 5.46
N GLN A 116 18.06 -22.10 5.81
CA GLN A 116 17.22 -22.50 6.95
C GLN A 116 16.57 -23.87 6.78
N LYS A 117 16.25 -24.28 5.55
CA LYS A 117 15.64 -25.59 5.27
C LYS A 117 16.67 -26.71 5.30
N LEU A 118 17.86 -26.49 4.75
CA LEU A 118 18.91 -27.50 4.63
C LEU A 118 19.66 -27.71 5.96
N GLU A 119 19.74 -26.70 6.84
CA GLU A 119 20.34 -26.82 8.19
C GLU A 119 19.72 -27.94 9.05
N LYS A 120 18.48 -28.34 8.74
CA LYS A 120 17.72 -29.36 9.50
C LYS A 120 17.76 -30.75 8.85
N ILE A 121 18.46 -30.92 7.73
CA ILE A 121 18.45 -32.14 6.93
C ILE A 121 19.78 -32.86 7.11
N GLU A 122 19.74 -34.18 7.30
CA GLU A 122 20.94 -35.00 7.45
C GLU A 122 21.72 -35.10 6.13
N LYS A 123 23.05 -35.26 6.22
CA LYS A 123 23.94 -35.29 5.04
C LYS A 123 23.55 -36.33 3.99
N GLN A 124 23.09 -37.51 4.42
CA GLN A 124 22.64 -38.56 3.50
C GLN A 124 21.43 -38.11 2.66
N GLU A 125 20.46 -37.43 3.29
CA GLU A 125 19.30 -36.89 2.59
C GLU A 125 19.67 -35.68 1.72
N LEU A 126 20.63 -34.85 2.15
CA LEU A 126 21.20 -33.79 1.32
C LEU A 126 21.83 -34.34 0.03
N GLU A 127 22.58 -35.45 0.12
CA GLU A 127 23.14 -36.12 -1.07
C GLU A 127 22.05 -36.61 -2.02
N GLU A 128 20.93 -37.13 -1.50
CA GLU A 128 19.79 -37.52 -2.34
C GLU A 128 19.15 -36.33 -3.03
N ILE A 129 18.97 -35.21 -2.33
CA ILE A 129 18.46 -33.96 -2.91
C ILE A 129 19.41 -33.47 -3.99
N PHE A 130 20.71 -33.44 -3.69
CA PHE A 130 21.75 -33.05 -4.65
C PHE A 130 21.72 -33.94 -5.89
N LYS A 131 21.58 -35.26 -5.74
CA LYS A 131 21.45 -36.21 -6.84
C LYS A 131 20.18 -35.96 -7.65
N LYS A 132 19.06 -35.66 -7.00
CA LYS A 132 17.80 -35.33 -7.68
C LYS A 132 17.95 -34.06 -8.53
N VAL A 133 18.53 -33.00 -7.97
CA VAL A 133 18.73 -31.72 -8.68
C VAL A 133 19.72 -31.86 -9.84
N THR A 134 20.84 -32.56 -9.64
CA THR A 134 21.93 -32.62 -10.64
C THR A 134 21.76 -33.70 -11.71
N ALA A 135 21.05 -34.79 -11.41
CA ALA A 135 20.94 -35.94 -12.32
C ALA A 135 19.51 -36.33 -12.71
N LYS A 136 18.48 -35.91 -11.95
CA LYS A 136 17.08 -36.27 -12.24
C LYS A 136 16.22 -35.09 -12.69
N PHE A 137 16.62 -33.86 -12.39
CA PHE A 137 15.93 -32.66 -12.83
C PHE A 137 16.23 -32.39 -14.30
N LYS A 138 15.22 -32.51 -15.16
CA LYS A 138 15.38 -32.38 -16.62
C LYS A 138 14.83 -31.03 -17.09
N PHE A 139 15.61 -30.37 -17.95
CA PHE A 139 15.19 -29.17 -18.66
C PHE A 139 14.80 -29.53 -20.08
N ASN A 140 13.75 -28.88 -20.58
CA ASN A 140 13.50 -28.84 -22.02
C ASN A 140 14.35 -27.70 -22.58
N PHE A 141 15.34 -28.06 -23.39
CA PHE A 141 16.25 -27.10 -24.01
C PHE A 141 15.77 -26.78 -25.42
N TYR A 142 15.60 -25.49 -25.70
CA TYR A 142 15.28 -24.97 -27.02
C TYR A 142 16.29 -23.89 -27.35
N GLU A 143 17.17 -24.19 -28.30
CA GLU A 143 18.05 -23.20 -28.90
C GLU A 143 17.25 -22.48 -29.99
N ILE A 144 17.24 -21.15 -29.93
CA ILE A 144 16.51 -20.31 -30.86
C ILE A 144 17.51 -19.78 -31.87
N ASP A 145 17.25 -20.04 -33.15
CA ASP A 145 18.02 -19.50 -34.27
C ASP A 145 17.95 -17.96 -34.27
N ASP A 146 19.01 -17.29 -34.69
CA ASP A 146 19.08 -15.83 -34.82
C ASP A 146 17.97 -15.27 -35.73
N GLU A 147 17.43 -16.08 -36.64
CA GLU A 147 16.32 -15.71 -37.52
C GLU A 147 14.93 -15.77 -36.85
N LEU A 148 14.80 -16.46 -35.72
CA LEU A 148 13.53 -16.63 -35.02
C LEU A 148 13.27 -15.49 -34.05
N ASP A 149 12.03 -15.01 -34.05
CA ASP A 149 11.59 -13.98 -33.13
C ASP A 149 11.53 -14.53 -31.69
N VAL A 150 12.57 -14.21 -30.93
CA VAL A 150 12.72 -14.49 -29.50
C VAL A 150 11.47 -14.13 -28.71
N TYR A 151 10.74 -13.07 -29.10
CA TYR A 151 9.54 -12.61 -28.42
C TYR A 151 8.34 -13.56 -28.61
N VAL A 152 8.08 -13.96 -29.86
CA VAL A 152 6.97 -14.88 -30.19
C VAL A 152 7.19 -16.22 -29.51
N THR A 153 8.45 -16.68 -29.48
CA THR A 153 8.83 -17.92 -28.80
C THR A 153 8.64 -17.77 -27.28
N PHE A 154 9.00 -16.64 -26.69
CA PHE A 154 8.82 -16.38 -25.26
C PHE A 154 7.34 -16.30 -24.83
N GLU A 155 6.47 -15.56 -25.54
CA GLU A 155 5.03 -15.47 -25.21
C GLU A 155 4.34 -16.84 -25.33
N THR A 156 4.70 -17.63 -26.34
CA THR A 156 4.09 -18.95 -26.57
C THR A 156 4.54 -19.98 -25.53
N MET A 157 5.80 -19.94 -25.09
CA MET A 157 6.33 -20.85 -24.07
C MET A 157 5.86 -20.49 -22.65
N ASN A 158 5.74 -19.20 -22.32
CA ASN A 158 5.35 -18.74 -20.97
C ASN A 158 3.85 -18.85 -20.66
N ASN A 159 3.07 -19.46 -21.54
CA ASN A 159 1.65 -19.71 -21.32
C ASN A 159 1.38 -20.93 -20.38
N ARG A 160 2.43 -21.47 -19.72
CA ARG A 160 2.35 -22.61 -18.78
C ARG A 160 3.17 -22.33 -17.51
N GLY A 161 2.51 -22.12 -16.36
CA GLY A 161 3.15 -21.91 -15.05
C GLY A 161 2.57 -20.73 -14.26
N LYS A 162 3.36 -20.13 -13.34
CA LYS A 162 3.03 -18.84 -12.73
C LYS A 162 3.02 -17.78 -13.85
N PRO A 163 1.91 -17.05 -14.06
CA PRO A 163 1.85 -16.04 -15.11
C PRO A 163 2.84 -14.91 -14.78
N LEU A 164 3.50 -14.38 -15.82
CA LEU A 164 4.26 -13.14 -15.73
C LEU A 164 3.31 -11.99 -15.36
N SER A 165 3.82 -10.98 -14.67
CA SER A 165 3.00 -9.79 -14.40
C SER A 165 2.71 -9.05 -15.71
N ASN A 166 1.64 -8.25 -15.73
CA ASN A 166 1.32 -7.47 -16.92
C ASN A 166 2.41 -6.42 -17.19
N LEU A 167 3.12 -5.97 -16.15
CA LEU A 167 4.27 -5.09 -16.27
C LEU A 167 5.47 -5.77 -16.96
N GLU A 168 5.75 -7.03 -16.63
CA GLU A 168 6.80 -7.82 -17.32
C GLU A 168 6.44 -8.09 -18.78
N LEU A 169 5.19 -8.49 -19.04
CA LEU A 169 4.69 -8.68 -20.41
C LEU A 169 4.82 -7.40 -21.24
N LEU A 170 4.49 -6.25 -20.64
CA LEU A 170 4.61 -4.95 -21.29
C LEU A 170 6.07 -4.59 -21.61
N LYS A 171 7.02 -4.87 -20.70
CA LYS A 171 8.46 -4.67 -20.95
C LYS A 171 8.88 -5.36 -22.22
N ASN A 172 8.60 -6.67 -22.27
CA ASN A 172 9.01 -7.53 -23.36
C ASN A 172 8.34 -7.06 -24.65
N ARG A 173 7.06 -6.66 -24.59
CA ARG A 173 6.35 -6.11 -25.74
C ARG A 173 7.02 -4.84 -26.27
N LEU A 174 7.39 -3.89 -25.42
CA LEU A 174 8.03 -2.65 -25.86
C LEU A 174 9.43 -2.89 -26.45
N ILE A 175 10.21 -3.83 -25.88
CA ILE A 175 11.49 -4.26 -26.45
C ILE A 175 11.28 -4.82 -27.85
N TYR A 176 10.30 -5.70 -28.03
CA TYR A 176 9.99 -6.25 -29.33
C TYR A 176 9.59 -5.17 -30.34
N LEU A 177 8.66 -4.28 -29.97
CA LEU A 177 8.23 -3.20 -30.87
C LEU A 177 9.40 -2.30 -31.29
N SER A 178 10.39 -2.09 -30.42
CA SER A 178 11.58 -1.30 -30.77
C SER A 178 12.37 -1.87 -31.98
N THR A 179 12.30 -3.18 -32.20
CA THR A 179 12.93 -3.85 -33.36
C THR A 179 12.17 -3.60 -34.66
N LEU A 180 10.86 -3.37 -34.57
CA LEU A 180 9.96 -3.17 -35.71
C LEU A 180 9.83 -1.71 -36.14
N LEU A 181 10.33 -0.77 -35.34
CA LEU A 181 10.26 0.66 -35.66
C LEU A 181 11.18 0.99 -36.84
N ASP A 182 10.68 1.83 -37.74
CA ASP A 182 11.44 2.37 -38.88
C ASP A 182 12.39 3.49 -38.43
N VAL A 183 13.45 3.09 -37.72
CA VAL A 183 14.54 3.94 -37.19
C VAL A 183 15.87 3.20 -37.31
N ASP A 184 16.98 3.93 -37.28
CA ASP A 184 18.32 3.35 -37.38
C ASP A 184 18.70 2.44 -36.21
N THR A 185 19.67 1.56 -36.41
CA THR A 185 20.11 0.56 -35.43
C THR A 185 20.58 1.16 -34.12
N GLN A 186 21.25 2.33 -34.13
CA GLN A 186 21.73 2.97 -32.90
C GLN A 186 20.54 3.49 -32.09
N THR A 187 19.56 4.09 -32.75
CA THR A 187 18.32 4.55 -32.12
C THR A 187 17.52 3.39 -31.52
N ARG A 188 17.41 2.24 -32.21
CA ARG A 188 16.79 1.02 -31.65
C ARG A 188 17.51 0.53 -30.39
N ALA A 189 18.84 0.47 -30.44
CA ALA A 189 19.66 0.04 -29.31
C ALA A 189 19.50 0.98 -28.10
N ARG A 190 19.46 2.30 -28.33
CA ARG A 190 19.22 3.29 -27.28
C ARG A 190 17.83 3.15 -26.66
N LEU A 191 16.78 2.97 -27.47
CA LEU A 191 15.42 2.78 -26.96
C LEU A 191 15.32 1.51 -26.11
N ARG A 192 15.94 0.40 -26.54
CA ARG A 192 15.99 -0.85 -25.75
C ARG A 192 16.69 -0.62 -24.40
N LYS A 193 17.80 0.13 -24.39
CA LYS A 193 18.49 0.50 -23.14
C LYS A 193 17.59 1.32 -22.23
N ASP A 194 16.92 2.34 -22.76
CA ASP A 194 16.00 3.20 -22.00
C ASP A 194 14.83 2.40 -21.38
N ILE A 195 14.29 1.43 -22.12
CA ILE A 195 13.27 0.49 -21.60
C ILE A 195 13.85 -0.30 -20.42
N ASN A 196 15.05 -0.87 -20.55
CA ASN A 196 15.66 -1.64 -19.47
C ASN A 196 15.92 -0.79 -18.20
N GLU A 197 16.46 0.42 -18.36
CA GLU A 197 16.69 1.35 -17.24
C GLU A 197 15.40 1.81 -16.57
N THR A 198 14.33 2.01 -17.35
CA THR A 198 13.01 2.33 -16.82
C THR A 198 12.51 1.22 -15.91
N TRP A 199 12.60 -0.05 -16.34
CA TRP A 199 12.16 -1.17 -15.51
C TRP A 199 13.05 -1.38 -14.27
N LYS A 200 14.36 -1.16 -14.38
CA LYS A 200 15.25 -1.14 -13.23
C LYS A 200 14.80 -0.13 -12.18
N THR A 201 14.47 1.09 -12.61
CA THR A 201 13.92 2.13 -11.73
C THR A 201 12.60 1.70 -11.09
N ILE A 202 11.68 1.11 -11.88
CA ILE A 202 10.38 0.66 -11.36
C ILE A 202 10.56 -0.38 -10.26
N TYR A 203 11.36 -1.42 -10.51
CA TYR A 203 11.59 -2.48 -9.51
C TYR A 203 12.43 -2.04 -8.31
N GLU A 204 13.29 -1.04 -8.47
CA GLU A 204 13.95 -0.40 -7.33
C GLU A 204 12.92 0.22 -6.40
N TYR A 205 12.04 1.10 -6.91
CA TYR A 205 11.05 1.79 -6.09
C TYR A 205 9.96 0.87 -5.52
N LEU A 206 9.42 -0.05 -6.33
CA LEU A 206 8.39 -1.00 -5.84
C LEU A 206 8.94 -1.96 -4.77
N GLY A 207 10.25 -2.26 -4.80
CA GLY A 207 10.94 -3.11 -3.83
C GLY A 207 11.67 -2.36 -2.71
N LYS A 208 11.59 -1.01 -2.67
CA LYS A 208 12.39 -0.18 -1.75
C LYS A 208 11.98 -0.33 -0.29
N ASN A 209 10.69 -0.52 -0.01
CA ASN A 209 10.21 -0.85 1.33
C ASN A 209 10.11 -2.38 1.50
N LYS A 210 11.01 -2.97 2.30
CA LYS A 210 11.11 -4.43 2.50
C LYS A 210 9.94 -5.00 3.29
N ASP A 211 9.36 -4.22 4.18
CA ASP A 211 8.25 -4.65 5.04
C ASP A 211 6.91 -4.61 4.30
N ASN A 212 6.85 -3.89 3.17
CA ASN A 212 5.65 -3.72 2.36
C ASN A 212 6.02 -3.50 0.88
N ALA A 213 6.43 -4.58 0.20
CA ALA A 213 6.69 -4.53 -1.24
C ALA A 213 5.40 -4.22 -2.00
N MET A 214 5.50 -3.36 -3.02
CA MET A 214 4.35 -2.88 -3.77
C MET A 214 3.99 -3.82 -4.93
N ASP A 215 2.69 -3.96 -5.20
CA ASP A 215 2.19 -4.73 -6.34
C ASP A 215 2.42 -3.98 -7.66
N ASP A 216 3.07 -4.64 -8.61
CA ASP A 216 3.49 -4.05 -9.88
C ASP A 216 2.32 -3.85 -10.85
N ASP A 217 1.35 -4.76 -10.84
CA ASP A 217 0.14 -4.67 -11.64
C ASP A 217 -0.82 -3.58 -11.12
N GLU A 218 -0.86 -3.34 -9.82
CA GLU A 218 -1.59 -2.22 -9.24
C GLU A 218 -0.99 -0.86 -9.65
N PHE A 219 0.34 -0.73 -9.61
CA PHE A 219 1.01 0.46 -10.14
C PHE A 219 0.68 0.65 -11.63
N LEU A 220 0.84 -0.39 -12.45
CA LEU A 220 0.60 -0.31 -13.88
C LEU A 220 -0.87 0.04 -14.20
N ARG A 221 -1.82 -0.52 -13.46
CA ARG A 221 -3.25 -0.22 -13.61
C ARG A 221 -3.52 1.26 -13.34
N ASN A 222 -3.02 1.81 -12.23
CA ASN A 222 -3.26 3.21 -11.88
C ASN A 222 -2.53 4.16 -12.83
N HIS A 223 -1.33 3.80 -13.28
CA HIS A 223 -0.62 4.53 -14.34
C HIS A 223 -1.42 4.52 -15.64
N TRP A 224 -1.97 3.37 -16.04
CA TRP A 224 -2.82 3.26 -17.22
C TRP A 224 -4.06 4.15 -17.12
N ILE A 225 -4.73 4.18 -15.97
CA ILE A 225 -5.90 5.05 -15.72
C ILE A 225 -5.54 6.53 -15.90
N MET A 226 -4.37 6.93 -15.41
CA MET A 226 -3.87 8.30 -15.53
C MET A 226 -3.45 8.62 -16.98
N TYR A 227 -2.69 7.73 -17.62
CA TYR A 227 -2.05 8.00 -18.91
C TYR A 227 -3.00 7.80 -20.09
N PHE A 228 -3.86 6.79 -20.04
CA PHE A 228 -4.86 6.53 -21.07
C PHE A 228 -6.24 6.97 -20.59
N LYS A 229 -7.05 7.51 -21.51
CA LYS A 229 -8.42 7.93 -21.19
C LYS A 229 -9.20 6.72 -20.68
N TYR A 230 -9.65 6.78 -19.43
CA TYR A 230 -10.43 5.70 -18.83
C TYR A 230 -11.74 5.44 -19.60
N ASP A 231 -11.91 4.20 -20.06
CA ASP A 231 -13.17 3.64 -20.55
C ASP A 231 -13.52 2.41 -19.70
N ARG A 232 -14.75 2.38 -19.17
CA ARG A 232 -15.25 1.28 -18.33
C ARG A 232 -15.26 -0.07 -19.05
N LYS A 233 -15.34 -0.09 -20.39
CA LYS A 233 -15.24 -1.33 -21.18
C LYS A 233 -13.81 -1.87 -21.24
N GLU A 234 -12.81 -1.00 -21.14
CA GLU A 234 -11.39 -1.36 -21.25
C GLU A 234 -10.73 -1.53 -19.88
N SER A 235 -11.30 -0.92 -18.83
CA SER A 235 -10.73 -0.92 -17.48
C SER A 235 -10.69 -2.27 -16.78
N ALA A 236 -11.61 -3.19 -17.11
CA ALA A 236 -11.56 -4.57 -16.64
C ALA A 236 -10.39 -5.37 -17.25
N SER A 237 -9.69 -4.80 -18.24
CA SER A 237 -8.60 -5.47 -18.96
C SER A 237 -7.59 -4.46 -19.50
N TYR A 238 -7.07 -3.56 -18.65
CA TYR A 238 -6.04 -2.59 -19.02
C TYR A 238 -4.84 -3.26 -19.72
N ALA A 239 -4.48 -4.47 -19.30
CA ALA A 239 -3.46 -5.31 -19.94
C ALA A 239 -3.83 -5.65 -21.39
N LYS A 240 -5.08 -6.03 -21.68
CA LYS A 240 -5.56 -6.27 -23.05
C LYS A 240 -5.55 -4.99 -23.88
N PHE A 241 -5.85 -3.83 -23.30
CA PHE A 241 -5.69 -2.56 -24.01
C PHE A 241 -4.22 -2.34 -24.40
N LEU A 242 -3.31 -2.43 -23.43
CA LEU A 242 -1.89 -2.19 -23.65
C LEU A 242 -1.32 -3.17 -24.68
N LEU A 243 -1.49 -4.47 -24.44
CA LEU A 243 -0.87 -5.53 -25.21
C LEU A 243 -1.61 -5.84 -26.51
N ASN A 244 -2.95 -5.76 -26.56
CA ASN A 244 -3.71 -6.21 -27.73
C ASN A 244 -4.31 -5.06 -28.56
N LYS A 245 -4.27 -3.81 -28.07
CA LYS A 245 -4.83 -2.65 -28.79
C LYS A 245 -3.82 -1.54 -29.09
N LYS A 246 -3.04 -1.05 -28.10
CA LYS A 246 -2.07 0.05 -28.31
C LYS A 246 -0.72 -0.47 -28.79
N PHE A 247 0.00 -1.23 -27.96
CA PHE A 247 1.35 -1.72 -28.23
C PHE A 247 1.33 -3.06 -28.98
N THR A 248 0.92 -3.02 -30.26
CA THR A 248 0.88 -4.20 -31.14
C THR A 248 1.86 -4.04 -32.30
N ALA A 249 2.39 -5.16 -32.80
CA ALA A 249 3.26 -5.17 -33.99
C ALA A 249 2.57 -4.52 -35.19
N LYS A 250 1.27 -4.81 -35.38
CA LYS A 250 0.44 -4.18 -36.41
C LYS A 250 0.44 -2.66 -36.32
N ASN A 251 0.40 -2.08 -35.13
CA ASN A 251 0.43 -0.64 -34.96
C ASN A 251 1.82 -0.05 -35.18
N ALA A 252 2.89 -0.74 -34.78
CA ALA A 252 4.26 -0.31 -35.06
C ALA A 252 4.54 -0.30 -36.58
N ILE A 253 4.22 -1.40 -37.28
CA ILE A 253 4.42 -1.53 -38.74
C ILE A 253 3.59 -0.49 -39.52
N LYS A 254 2.40 -0.14 -39.02
CA LYS A 254 1.53 0.89 -39.62
C LYS A 254 1.83 2.32 -39.13
N SER A 255 2.94 2.53 -38.42
CA SER A 255 3.34 3.82 -37.84
C SER A 255 2.27 4.48 -36.95
N LYS A 256 1.38 3.69 -36.34
CA LYS A 256 0.41 4.12 -35.32
C LYS A 256 1.00 4.12 -33.90
N VAL A 257 2.15 3.49 -33.73
CA VAL A 257 3.02 3.59 -32.57
C VAL A 257 4.40 3.90 -33.12
N VAL A 258 4.91 5.07 -32.77
CA VAL A 258 6.25 5.53 -33.18
C VAL A 258 7.20 5.56 -31.99
N LEU A 259 8.47 5.88 -32.23
CA LEU A 259 9.48 5.97 -31.18
C LEU A 259 9.08 6.92 -30.05
N THR A 260 8.51 8.08 -30.38
CA THR A 260 8.10 9.09 -29.39
C THR A 260 6.97 8.57 -28.50
N ASP A 261 5.99 7.83 -29.03
CA ASP A 261 4.94 7.18 -28.21
C ASP A 261 5.55 6.27 -27.13
N ILE A 262 6.51 5.41 -27.52
CA ILE A 262 7.14 4.48 -26.58
C ILE A 262 7.98 5.25 -25.57
N LYS A 263 8.77 6.23 -26.04
CA LYS A 263 9.68 7.00 -25.20
C LYS A 263 8.93 7.82 -24.15
N GLU A 264 7.88 8.55 -24.55
CA GLU A 264 7.04 9.31 -23.63
C GLU A 264 6.33 8.40 -22.61
N TYR A 265 5.89 7.22 -23.06
CA TYR A 265 5.24 6.26 -22.18
C TYR A 265 6.19 5.69 -21.11
N ILE A 266 7.40 5.23 -21.49
CA ILE A 266 8.37 4.73 -20.52
C ILE A 266 8.89 5.83 -19.58
N ASP A 267 9.11 7.04 -20.10
CA ASP A 267 9.54 8.17 -19.28
C ASP A 267 8.45 8.55 -18.25
N SER A 268 7.16 8.41 -18.62
CA SER A 268 6.05 8.61 -17.68
C SER A 268 6.02 7.53 -16.60
N LEU A 269 6.24 6.24 -16.94
CA LEU A 269 6.31 5.15 -15.96
C LEU A 269 7.43 5.38 -14.95
N SER A 270 8.63 5.75 -15.43
CA SER A 270 9.80 6.02 -14.59
C SER A 270 9.58 7.18 -13.61
N LYS A 271 8.89 8.25 -14.03
CA LYS A 271 8.55 9.37 -13.14
C LYS A 271 7.47 8.98 -12.13
N CYS A 272 6.39 8.38 -12.61
CA CYS A 272 5.23 8.08 -11.80
C CYS A 272 5.47 7.01 -10.74
N VAL A 273 6.38 6.05 -10.95
CA VAL A 273 6.69 5.06 -9.91
C VAL A 273 7.30 5.69 -8.65
N LYS A 274 8.01 6.82 -8.79
CA LYS A 274 8.56 7.55 -7.63
C LYS A 274 7.44 8.17 -6.80
N SER A 275 6.52 8.89 -7.47
CA SER A 275 5.34 9.48 -6.84
C SER A 275 4.44 8.41 -6.22
N TRP A 276 4.23 7.29 -6.93
CA TRP A 276 3.50 6.13 -6.44
C TRP A 276 4.12 5.57 -5.17
N PHE A 277 5.43 5.36 -5.15
CA PHE A 277 6.13 4.88 -3.96
C PHE A 277 5.97 5.82 -2.77
N PHE A 278 6.17 7.13 -2.96
CA PHE A 278 6.04 8.11 -1.86
C PHE A 278 4.59 8.26 -1.36
N LEU A 279 3.59 8.03 -2.21
CA LEU A 279 2.18 8.06 -1.82
C LEU A 279 1.84 6.99 -0.76
N PHE A 280 2.48 5.83 -0.81
CA PHE A 280 2.27 4.74 0.16
C PHE A 280 3.40 4.61 1.19
N ASN A 281 4.50 5.34 0.99
CA ASN A 281 5.69 5.31 1.83
C ASN A 281 6.22 6.74 2.09
N PRO A 282 5.40 7.65 2.65
CA PRO A 282 5.75 9.06 2.80
C PRO A 282 7.02 9.28 3.65
N GLN A 283 7.34 8.37 4.56
CA GLN A 283 8.56 8.42 5.39
C GLN A 283 9.87 8.36 4.59
N PHE A 284 9.84 7.83 3.36
CA PHE A 284 11.01 7.78 2.47
C PHE A 284 11.13 9.01 1.56
N SER A 285 10.18 9.94 1.66
CA SER A 285 10.19 11.18 0.88
C SER A 285 10.90 12.32 1.63
N GLU A 286 11.37 13.30 0.87
CA GLU A 286 11.92 14.56 1.39
C GLU A 286 10.83 15.62 1.60
N TYR A 287 9.54 15.24 1.54
CA TYR A 287 8.44 16.17 1.78
C TYR A 287 8.43 16.69 3.22
N GLN A 288 7.78 17.84 3.42
CA GLN A 288 7.52 18.42 4.74
C GLN A 288 6.61 17.51 5.57
N ASP A 289 6.67 17.69 6.88
CA ASP A 289 5.93 16.86 7.82
C ASP A 289 4.41 17.00 7.64
N ASP A 290 3.88 18.19 7.34
CA ASP A 290 2.44 18.37 7.02
C ASP A 290 2.03 17.51 5.81
N THR A 291 2.80 17.53 4.72
CA THR A 291 2.50 16.70 3.55
C THR A 291 2.56 15.21 3.85
N LYS A 292 3.58 14.76 4.60
CA LYS A 292 3.68 13.38 5.04
C LYS A 292 2.48 12.99 5.89
N GLU A 293 2.03 13.88 6.78
CA GLU A 293 0.85 13.67 7.61
C GLU A 293 -0.42 13.53 6.76
N TRP A 294 -0.66 14.41 5.79
CA TRP A 294 -1.85 14.31 4.93
C TRP A 294 -1.85 13.07 4.05
N ILE A 295 -0.69 12.65 3.52
CA ILE A 295 -0.55 11.37 2.84
C ILE A 295 -0.89 10.22 3.79
N GLN A 296 -0.43 10.27 5.04
CA GLN A 296 -0.79 9.27 6.04
C GLN A 296 -2.30 9.27 6.29
N LYS A 297 -2.95 10.42 6.51
CA LYS A 297 -4.42 10.52 6.70
C LYS A 297 -5.18 9.85 5.56
N LEU A 298 -4.78 10.10 4.32
CA LEU A 298 -5.33 9.44 3.13
C LEU A 298 -5.10 7.92 3.11
N ASN A 299 -3.92 7.45 3.53
CA ASN A 299 -3.64 6.01 3.68
C ASN A 299 -4.50 5.36 4.78
N ARG A 300 -4.79 6.08 5.88
CA ARG A 300 -5.67 5.60 6.97
C ARG A 300 -7.11 5.46 6.51
N LEU A 301 -7.60 6.47 5.79
CA LEU A 301 -8.99 6.56 5.35
C LEU A 301 -9.29 5.64 4.14
N GLY A 302 -8.28 5.45 3.28
CA GLY A 302 -8.35 4.73 2.02
C GLY A 302 -8.62 5.66 0.84
N MET A 303 -7.65 5.77 -0.08
CA MET A 303 -7.63 6.75 -1.18
C MET A 303 -8.69 6.53 -2.28
N SER A 304 -9.43 5.42 -2.26
CA SER A 304 -10.53 5.15 -3.20
C SER A 304 -10.10 5.31 -4.68
N ALA A 305 -10.71 6.22 -5.44
CA ALA A 305 -10.40 6.44 -6.86
C ALA A 305 -9.33 7.52 -7.13
N PHE A 306 -8.79 8.15 -6.10
CA PHE A 306 -7.83 9.24 -6.23
C PHE A 306 -6.36 8.88 -6.53
N PRO A 307 -5.83 7.65 -6.32
CA PRO A 307 -4.42 7.38 -6.56
C PRO A 307 -3.87 7.77 -7.95
N PRO A 308 -4.60 7.58 -9.07
CA PRO A 308 -4.15 8.06 -10.38
C PRO A 308 -4.00 9.59 -10.44
N LEU A 309 -4.90 10.32 -9.80
CA LEU A 309 -4.88 11.78 -9.76
C LEU A 309 -3.75 12.30 -8.86
N PHE A 310 -3.55 11.69 -7.69
CA PHE A 310 -2.45 12.03 -6.79
C PHE A 310 -1.09 11.78 -7.44
N MET A 311 -0.92 10.63 -8.09
CA MET A 311 0.29 10.32 -8.85
C MET A 311 0.54 11.35 -9.97
N ALA A 312 -0.50 11.78 -10.67
CA ALA A 312 -0.39 12.84 -11.68
C ALA A 312 0.06 14.17 -11.06
N ALA A 313 -0.60 14.60 -9.98
CA ALA A 313 -0.30 15.84 -9.27
C ALA A 313 1.12 15.86 -8.72
N MET A 314 1.54 14.82 -8.00
CA MET A 314 2.90 14.68 -7.47
C MET A 314 3.98 14.61 -8.56
N THR A 315 3.62 14.21 -9.79
CA THR A 315 4.56 14.19 -10.93
C THR A 315 4.68 15.56 -11.61
N LYS A 316 3.65 16.40 -11.53
CA LYS A 316 3.52 17.64 -12.32
C LYS A 316 3.63 18.92 -11.50
N CYS A 317 3.37 18.84 -10.21
CA CYS A 317 3.29 19.97 -9.29
C CYS A 317 4.32 19.84 -8.16
N ASN A 318 4.65 20.97 -7.57
CA ASN A 318 5.43 20.98 -6.33
C ASN A 318 4.54 20.69 -5.11
N GLU A 319 5.18 20.49 -3.95
CA GLU A 319 4.53 20.11 -2.70
C GLU A 319 3.41 21.06 -2.27
N ASN A 320 3.66 22.36 -2.31
CA ASN A 320 2.70 23.37 -1.90
C ASN A 320 1.47 23.43 -2.82
N GLU A 321 1.61 23.00 -4.07
CA GLU A 321 0.53 22.98 -5.05
C GLU A 321 -0.36 21.75 -4.91
N PHE A 322 0.20 20.56 -4.68
CA PHE A 322 -0.60 19.33 -4.59
C PHE A 322 -1.14 19.06 -3.18
N LEU A 323 -0.56 19.63 -2.12
CA LEU A 323 -1.03 19.41 -0.76
C LEU A 323 -2.51 19.80 -0.56
N PRO A 324 -3.00 20.96 -1.07
CA PRO A 324 -4.43 21.29 -1.00
C PRO A 324 -5.35 20.26 -1.69
N LEU A 325 -4.87 19.60 -2.76
CA LEU A 325 -5.60 18.52 -3.41
C LEU A 325 -5.78 17.31 -2.48
N PHE A 326 -4.78 16.99 -1.66
CA PHE A 326 -4.90 15.90 -0.68
C PHE A 326 -5.92 16.24 0.41
N LYS A 327 -5.93 17.50 0.88
CA LYS A 327 -6.92 17.99 1.86
C LYS A 327 -8.34 17.90 1.31
N SER A 328 -8.57 18.40 0.09
CA SER A 328 -9.86 18.34 -0.60
C SER A 328 -10.33 16.89 -0.84
N ALA A 329 -9.42 16.01 -1.29
CA ALA A 329 -9.76 14.60 -1.51
C ALA A 329 -10.03 13.83 -0.20
N GLU A 330 -9.28 14.07 0.87
CA GLU A 330 -9.56 13.49 2.20
C GLU A 330 -10.96 13.88 2.68
N ARG A 331 -11.29 15.18 2.56
CA ARG A 331 -12.62 15.70 2.87
C ARG A 331 -13.70 15.03 2.03
N PHE A 332 -13.53 14.91 0.70
CA PHE A 332 -14.48 14.19 -0.15
C PHE A 332 -14.68 12.74 0.33
N ILE A 333 -13.58 12.00 0.55
CA ILE A 333 -13.64 10.57 0.93
C ILE A 333 -14.37 10.42 2.27
N PHE A 334 -14.08 11.26 3.26
CA PHE A 334 -14.71 11.16 4.58
C PHE A 334 -16.18 11.60 4.52
N LEU A 335 -16.47 12.79 4.01
CA LEU A 335 -17.83 13.35 3.96
C LEU A 335 -18.77 12.50 3.10
N VAL A 336 -18.32 12.06 1.93
CA VAL A 336 -19.18 11.35 0.98
C VAL A 336 -19.31 9.86 1.33
N PHE A 337 -18.22 9.17 1.68
CA PHE A 337 -18.26 7.73 1.90
C PHE A 337 -18.45 7.31 3.36
N ARG A 338 -17.96 8.10 4.33
CA ARG A 338 -18.06 7.77 5.76
C ARG A 338 -19.22 8.47 6.43
N LEU A 339 -19.52 9.74 6.13
CA LEU A 339 -20.68 10.42 6.71
C LEU A 339 -21.95 10.10 5.92
N SER A 340 -21.99 10.48 4.64
CA SER A 340 -23.19 10.37 3.79
C SER A 340 -23.52 8.93 3.34
N GLN A 341 -22.73 7.95 3.78
CA GLN A 341 -22.87 6.51 3.47
C GLN A 341 -22.98 6.20 1.96
N ARG A 342 -22.41 7.04 1.09
CA ARG A 342 -22.43 6.78 -0.36
C ARG A 342 -21.49 5.61 -0.68
N PRO A 343 -21.80 4.80 -1.70
CA PRO A 343 -20.89 3.74 -2.15
C PRO A 343 -19.50 4.27 -2.50
N SER A 344 -18.45 3.53 -2.15
CA SER A 344 -17.05 3.90 -2.39
C SER A 344 -16.65 3.99 -3.88
N ASN A 345 -17.53 3.53 -4.78
CA ASN A 345 -17.34 3.64 -6.23
C ASN A 345 -18.00 4.89 -6.84
N THR A 346 -18.66 5.72 -6.01
CA THR A 346 -19.33 6.93 -6.46
C THR A 346 -18.32 7.82 -7.16
N LYS A 347 -18.60 8.12 -8.43
CA LYS A 347 -17.79 9.01 -9.28
C LYS A 347 -16.36 8.54 -9.59
N ASN A 348 -16.02 7.26 -9.41
CA ASN A 348 -14.71 6.73 -9.82
C ASN A 348 -14.35 7.09 -11.27
N SER A 349 -15.26 6.86 -12.22
CA SER A 349 -15.02 7.20 -13.63
C SER A 349 -14.79 8.69 -13.87
N HIS A 350 -15.33 9.56 -13.01
CA HIS A 350 -15.08 11.00 -13.08
C HIS A 350 -13.64 11.33 -12.64
N PHE A 351 -13.23 10.87 -11.46
CA PHE A 351 -11.88 11.08 -10.95
C PHE A 351 -10.80 10.48 -11.85
N TYR A 352 -11.07 9.32 -12.46
CA TYR A 352 -10.18 8.72 -13.44
C TYR A 352 -10.02 9.56 -14.72
N ARG A 353 -11.11 10.16 -15.22
CA ARG A 353 -11.02 11.11 -16.34
C ARG A 353 -10.30 12.39 -15.93
N LEU A 354 -10.57 12.88 -14.73
CA LEU A 354 -9.93 14.08 -14.18
C LEU A 354 -8.40 13.89 -14.06
N ALA A 355 -7.94 12.72 -13.60
CA ALA A 355 -6.51 12.36 -13.58
C ALA A 355 -5.87 12.46 -14.97
N ASN A 356 -6.52 11.93 -16.00
CA ASN A 356 -6.03 12.02 -17.37
C ASN A 356 -6.05 13.46 -17.90
N SER A 357 -7.14 14.20 -17.69
CA SER A 357 -7.23 15.58 -18.14
C SER A 357 -6.17 16.45 -17.48
N PHE A 358 -5.97 16.31 -16.17
CA PHE A 358 -4.93 17.02 -15.43
C PHE A 358 -3.52 16.67 -15.93
N TYR A 359 -3.18 15.38 -16.08
CA TYR A 359 -1.84 14.96 -16.47
C TYR A 359 -1.39 15.52 -17.83
N PHE A 360 -2.33 15.60 -18.77
CA PHE A 360 -2.10 16.12 -20.13
C PHE A 360 -2.49 17.59 -20.31
N GLY A 361 -2.98 18.28 -19.28
CA GLY A 361 -3.48 19.67 -19.38
C GLY A 361 -4.64 19.84 -20.36
N LYS A 362 -5.49 18.81 -20.51
CA LYS A 362 -6.67 18.87 -21.40
C LYS A 362 -7.74 19.76 -20.78
N ASP A 363 -8.55 20.38 -21.63
CA ASP A 363 -9.69 21.20 -21.21
C ASP A 363 -9.30 22.32 -20.23
N SER A 364 -8.06 22.83 -20.34
CA SER A 364 -7.47 23.80 -19.40
C SER A 364 -7.48 23.35 -17.93
N THR A 365 -7.44 22.03 -17.68
CA THR A 365 -7.45 21.47 -16.33
C THR A 365 -6.16 21.81 -15.59
N THR A 366 -6.25 22.70 -14.60
CA THR A 366 -5.18 23.05 -13.65
C THR A 366 -5.39 22.37 -12.30
N ILE A 367 -4.39 22.44 -11.42
CA ILE A 367 -4.50 21.92 -10.04
C ILE A 367 -5.61 22.65 -9.27
N GLN A 368 -5.75 23.97 -9.46
CA GLN A 368 -6.81 24.77 -8.85
C GLN A 368 -8.20 24.35 -9.35
N SER A 369 -8.37 24.17 -10.67
CA SER A 369 -9.65 23.71 -11.23
C SER A 369 -10.00 22.28 -10.79
N THR A 370 -8.98 21.44 -10.56
CA THR A 370 -9.13 20.06 -10.09
C THR A 370 -9.63 20.06 -8.64
N ILE A 371 -9.01 20.86 -7.77
CA ILE A 371 -9.43 21.04 -6.38
C ILE A 371 -10.86 21.59 -6.34
N GLY A 372 -11.12 22.68 -7.06
CA GLY A 372 -12.46 23.27 -7.14
C GLY A 372 -13.51 22.29 -7.65
N ASN A 373 -13.17 21.40 -8.59
CA ASN A 373 -14.07 20.36 -9.06
C ASN A 373 -14.39 19.31 -7.98
N ILE A 374 -13.42 18.90 -7.17
CA ILE A 374 -13.63 17.96 -6.06
C ILE A 374 -14.45 18.62 -4.95
N ASP A 375 -14.16 19.88 -4.61
CA ASP A 375 -14.90 20.64 -3.61
C ASP A 375 -16.35 20.85 -4.06
N TRP A 376 -16.56 21.30 -5.30
CA TRP A 376 -17.89 21.41 -5.92
C TRP A 376 -18.64 20.07 -5.93
N MET A 377 -17.95 18.97 -6.23
CA MET A 377 -18.58 17.65 -6.12
C MET A 377 -18.92 17.27 -4.69
N THR A 378 -18.12 17.70 -3.71
CA THR A 378 -18.38 17.43 -2.29
C THR A 378 -19.62 18.17 -1.85
N GLN A 379 -19.63 19.50 -1.95
CA GLN A 379 -20.59 20.38 -1.29
C GLN A 379 -21.63 21.03 -2.22
N GLY A 380 -21.43 20.96 -3.53
CA GLY A 380 -22.31 21.58 -4.50
C GLY A 380 -22.06 23.07 -4.74
N GLU A 381 -23.07 23.73 -5.30
CA GLU A 381 -23.19 25.19 -5.43
C GLU A 381 -24.23 25.69 -4.43
N SER A 382 -23.99 26.86 -3.84
CA SER A 382 -25.03 27.65 -3.18
C SER A 382 -25.74 28.48 -4.26
N GLY A 383 -27.04 28.25 -4.46
CA GLY A 383 -27.85 29.06 -5.39
C GLY A 383 -28.81 29.98 -4.63
N GLU A 384 -29.06 31.17 -5.18
CA GLU A 384 -30.19 32.03 -4.83
C GLU A 384 -31.22 31.97 -5.98
N GLY A 385 -32.50 31.69 -5.68
CA GLY A 385 -33.61 31.70 -6.66
C GLY A 385 -34.15 30.31 -7.07
N ASP A 386 -35.01 30.27 -8.09
CA ASP A 386 -35.72 29.07 -8.59
C ASP A 386 -34.87 28.19 -9.54
N ASP A 387 -33.57 28.45 -9.67
CA ASP A 387 -32.67 27.66 -10.52
C ASP A 387 -32.26 26.34 -9.84
N TYR A 388 -32.02 25.29 -10.65
CA TYR A 388 -31.59 23.99 -10.14
C TYR A 388 -30.26 24.10 -9.39
N VAL A 389 -30.30 23.96 -8.06
CA VAL A 389 -29.12 23.95 -7.18
C VAL A 389 -28.55 22.53 -7.10
N TYR A 390 -27.31 22.35 -7.53
CA TYR A 390 -26.62 21.08 -7.34
C TYR A 390 -26.04 21.02 -5.91
N HIS A 391 -26.58 20.14 -5.06
CA HIS A 391 -26.19 20.02 -3.64
C HIS A 391 -24.97 19.12 -3.36
N GLY A 392 -24.16 18.80 -4.38
CA GLY A 392 -23.00 17.93 -4.17
C GLY A 392 -23.35 16.46 -3.87
N TRP A 393 -22.38 15.73 -3.30
CA TRP A 393 -22.52 14.32 -2.88
C TRP A 393 -22.55 14.14 -1.37
N PHE A 394 -22.03 15.12 -0.63
CA PHE A 394 -22.19 15.19 0.82
C PHE A 394 -23.65 15.50 1.14
N ASP A 395 -24.18 14.80 2.13
CA ASP A 395 -25.60 14.81 2.46
C ASP A 395 -25.74 14.46 3.94
N LEU A 396 -25.97 15.49 4.76
CA LEU A 396 -25.99 15.34 6.22
C LEU A 396 -27.29 14.69 6.70
N GLU A 397 -28.41 14.90 6.00
CA GLU A 397 -29.66 14.18 6.26
C GLU A 397 -29.48 12.66 6.09
N LYS A 398 -28.70 12.21 5.10
CA LYS A 398 -28.36 10.79 4.98
C LYS A 398 -27.57 10.27 6.16
N PHE A 399 -26.66 11.07 6.70
CA PHE A 399 -25.92 10.68 7.89
C PHE A 399 -26.84 10.58 9.11
N ASP A 400 -27.70 11.57 9.34
CA ASP A 400 -28.68 11.56 10.42
C ASP A 400 -29.65 10.38 10.30
N ASN A 401 -30.20 10.11 9.12
CA ASN A 401 -31.05 8.95 8.86
C ASN A 401 -30.32 7.61 9.09
N TYR A 402 -29.04 7.52 8.70
CA TYR A 402 -28.23 6.35 9.00
C TYR A 402 -28.06 6.17 10.52
N VAL A 403 -27.68 7.22 11.24
CA VAL A 403 -27.50 7.19 12.70
C VAL A 403 -28.81 6.81 13.41
N LYS A 404 -29.95 7.38 12.98
CA LYS A 404 -31.31 7.00 13.42
C LYS A 404 -31.54 5.49 13.30
N ASP A 405 -31.32 4.92 12.11
CA ASP A 405 -31.49 3.48 11.87
C ASP A 405 -30.55 2.62 12.73
N GLN A 406 -29.30 3.06 12.95
CA GLN A 406 -28.38 2.35 13.85
C GLN A 406 -28.84 2.41 15.31
N TYR A 407 -29.42 3.52 15.78
CA TYR A 407 -30.00 3.59 17.13
C TYR A 407 -31.27 2.75 17.28
N ASP A 408 -32.09 2.63 16.25
CA ASP A 408 -33.27 1.74 16.27
C ASP A 408 -32.87 0.26 16.38
N LYS A 409 -31.72 -0.11 15.79
CA LYS A 409 -31.06 -1.42 16.01
C LYS A 409 -30.37 -1.50 17.38
N GLY A 410 -30.16 -0.34 18.02
CA GLY A 410 -29.44 -0.16 19.27
C GLY A 410 -27.94 -0.42 19.16
N GLU A 411 -27.39 -0.07 18.00
CA GLU A 411 -25.98 -0.11 17.67
C GLU A 411 -25.35 1.29 17.68
N GLY A 412 -26.15 2.34 17.45
CA GLY A 412 -25.77 3.75 17.52
C GLY A 412 -24.49 4.08 16.72
N PHE A 413 -23.63 4.92 17.28
CA PHE A 413 -22.37 5.29 16.64
C PHE A 413 -21.35 4.15 16.61
N TYR A 414 -21.51 3.10 17.43
CA TYR A 414 -20.51 2.03 17.54
C TYR A 414 -20.32 1.23 16.24
N THR A 415 -21.34 1.18 15.37
CA THR A 415 -21.29 0.53 14.05
C THR A 415 -20.96 1.47 12.90
N TRP A 416 -20.81 2.77 13.17
CA TRP A 416 -20.45 3.75 12.14
C TRP A 416 -19.08 3.41 11.52
N ASN A 417 -19.08 3.21 10.20
CA ASN A 417 -17.87 2.85 9.44
C ASN A 417 -16.79 3.95 9.44
N GLY A 418 -17.13 5.18 9.81
CA GLY A 418 -16.19 6.29 10.01
C GLY A 418 -15.62 6.41 11.42
N LEU A 419 -16.18 5.69 12.41
CA LEU A 419 -15.89 5.89 13.84
C LEU A 419 -14.41 5.80 14.18
N ARG A 420 -13.72 4.75 13.71
CA ARG A 420 -12.30 4.52 14.04
C ARG A 420 -11.39 5.64 13.52
N TYR A 421 -11.67 6.14 12.31
CA TYR A 421 -10.91 7.24 11.73
C TYR A 421 -11.23 8.55 12.47
N PHE A 422 -12.52 8.81 12.73
CA PHE A 422 -12.96 9.97 13.49
C PHE A 422 -12.32 10.05 14.88
N LEU A 423 -12.38 8.97 15.67
CA LEU A 423 -11.78 8.92 17.01
C LEU A 423 -10.26 9.11 16.98
N PHE A 424 -9.59 8.64 15.93
CA PHE A 424 -8.15 8.84 15.78
C PHE A 424 -7.79 10.28 15.40
N GLU A 425 -8.55 10.93 14.53
CA GLU A 425 -8.37 12.37 14.25
C GLU A 425 -8.69 13.21 15.50
N TYR A 426 -9.66 12.80 16.32
CA TYR A 426 -9.94 13.45 17.61
C TYR A 426 -8.78 13.28 18.60
N GLU A 427 -8.17 12.10 18.66
CA GLU A 427 -6.95 11.85 19.45
C GLU A 427 -5.80 12.77 19.01
N LEU A 428 -5.60 12.94 17.70
CA LEU A 428 -4.56 13.84 17.18
C LEU A 428 -4.83 15.31 17.50
N PHE A 429 -6.09 15.74 17.41
CA PHE A 429 -6.51 17.08 17.81
C PHE A 429 -6.22 17.35 19.30
N LEU A 430 -6.55 16.39 20.18
CA LEU A 430 -6.24 16.51 21.59
C LEU A 430 -4.73 16.49 21.87
N GLN A 431 -3.96 15.70 21.12
CA GLN A 431 -2.50 15.67 21.20
C GLN A 431 -1.90 17.05 20.85
N GLU A 432 -2.36 17.65 19.75
CA GLU A 432 -1.90 18.96 19.28
C GLU A 432 -2.20 20.05 20.31
N ASN A 433 -3.43 20.09 20.81
CA ASN A 433 -3.83 21.05 21.86
C ASN A 433 -3.02 20.89 23.17
N ALA A 434 -2.57 19.67 23.47
CA ALA A 434 -1.74 19.39 24.63
C ALA A 434 -0.23 19.67 24.40
N ASN A 435 0.19 20.04 23.18
CA ASN A 435 1.59 20.09 22.74
C ASN A 435 2.35 18.80 23.10
N GLY A 436 1.67 17.67 22.93
CA GLY A 436 2.10 16.38 23.44
C GLY A 436 2.80 15.51 22.41
N ASN A 437 3.62 14.57 22.89
CA ASN A 437 4.23 13.54 22.04
C ASN A 437 3.20 12.50 21.58
N GLN A 438 3.49 11.81 20.48
CA GLN A 438 2.64 10.74 19.97
C GLN A 438 2.51 9.59 20.99
N LYS A 439 1.29 9.36 21.47
CA LYS A 439 0.97 8.25 22.38
C LYS A 439 0.50 6.99 21.65
N ILE A 440 -0.05 7.16 20.44
CA ILE A 440 -0.68 6.08 19.68
C ILE A 440 -0.26 6.15 18.22
N SER A 441 0.16 5.01 17.67
CA SER A 441 0.38 4.83 16.25
C SER A 441 -0.86 4.27 15.56
N TRP A 442 -1.22 4.83 14.41
CA TRP A 442 -2.30 4.28 13.58
C TRP A 442 -2.04 2.82 13.21
N THR A 443 -0.78 2.46 12.92
CA THR A 443 -0.41 1.10 12.52
C THR A 443 -0.79 0.08 13.59
N ASP A 444 -0.54 0.41 14.86
CA ASP A 444 -0.86 -0.48 15.99
C ASP A 444 -2.34 -0.43 16.35
N PHE A 445 -2.97 0.74 16.21
CA PHE A 445 -4.41 0.88 16.36
C PHE A 445 -5.15 0.02 15.33
N ASN A 446 -4.84 0.15 14.04
CA ASN A 446 -5.56 -0.49 12.95
C ASN A 446 -5.36 -2.01 12.86
N LYS A 447 -4.23 -2.54 13.36
CA LYS A 447 -3.99 -4.00 13.47
C LYS A 447 -4.90 -4.68 14.48
N ARG A 448 -5.36 -3.95 15.50
CA ARG A 448 -6.24 -4.46 16.56
C ARG A 448 -7.70 -4.41 16.11
N LYS A 449 -8.51 -5.33 16.65
CA LYS A 449 -9.95 -5.38 16.38
C LYS A 449 -10.63 -4.14 16.95
N LYS A 450 -11.77 -3.74 16.39
CA LYS A 450 -12.51 -2.56 16.84
C LYS A 450 -12.80 -2.65 18.34
N GLU A 451 -13.22 -3.83 18.79
CA GLU A 451 -13.58 -4.14 20.17
C GLU A 451 -12.38 -3.98 21.13
N ASP A 452 -11.14 -4.16 20.65
CA ASP A 452 -9.94 -3.99 21.48
C ASP A 452 -9.42 -2.53 21.52
N THR A 453 -10.04 -1.66 20.73
CA THR A 453 -9.54 -0.31 20.45
C THR A 453 -10.52 0.79 20.79
N ILE A 454 -11.79 0.46 21.00
CA ILE A 454 -12.85 1.37 21.39
C ILE A 454 -13.47 0.82 22.66
N GLU A 455 -13.46 1.64 23.72
CA GLU A 455 -14.06 1.35 25.00
C GLU A 455 -15.39 2.06 25.15
N HIS A 456 -16.33 1.36 25.80
CA HIS A 456 -17.58 1.92 26.29
C HIS A 456 -17.37 2.37 27.75
N ILE A 457 -17.38 3.68 28.00
CA ILE A 457 -17.10 4.21 29.35
C ILE A 457 -18.18 3.74 30.33
N TYR A 458 -19.46 4.06 30.04
CA TYR A 458 -20.62 3.33 30.55
C TYR A 458 -20.67 1.96 29.85
N PRO A 459 -20.50 0.84 30.57
CA PRO A 459 -20.20 -0.45 29.97
C PRO A 459 -21.46 -1.15 29.45
N GLN A 460 -21.28 -2.12 28.54
CA GLN A 460 -22.38 -2.89 27.94
C GLN A 460 -23.14 -3.76 28.94
N THR A 461 -22.50 -4.17 30.05
CA THR A 461 -23.14 -4.97 31.11
C THR A 461 -22.97 -4.29 32.50
N PRO A 462 -23.67 -3.16 32.74
CA PRO A 462 -23.50 -2.33 33.94
C PRO A 462 -24.27 -2.93 35.13
N LYS A 463 -23.62 -3.81 35.89
CA LYS A 463 -24.23 -4.47 37.07
C LYS A 463 -23.89 -3.80 38.41
N ASP A 464 -22.81 -3.04 38.45
CA ASP A 464 -22.32 -2.42 39.68
C ASP A 464 -23.19 -1.23 40.09
N ASN A 465 -23.30 -1.00 41.41
CA ASN A 465 -24.21 0.00 41.98
C ASN A 465 -23.97 1.41 41.42
N CYS A 466 -22.71 1.78 41.21
CA CYS A 466 -22.30 3.06 40.63
C CYS A 466 -22.94 3.35 39.26
N TRP A 467 -23.25 2.31 38.48
CA TRP A 467 -23.93 2.44 37.20
C TRP A 467 -25.44 2.34 37.37
N THR A 468 -25.92 1.39 38.18
CA THR A 468 -27.36 1.20 38.35
C THR A 468 -28.04 2.35 39.07
N SER A 469 -27.36 3.03 40.01
CA SER A 469 -27.91 4.18 40.72
C SER A 469 -28.09 5.41 39.84
N VAL A 470 -27.26 5.55 38.81
CA VAL A 470 -27.27 6.70 37.88
C VAL A 470 -28.13 6.41 36.66
N PHE A 471 -28.07 5.20 36.08
CA PHE A 471 -28.66 4.95 34.77
C PHE A 471 -30.01 4.19 34.81
N ASN A 472 -30.43 3.62 35.95
CA ASN A 472 -31.69 2.85 36.00
C ASN A 472 -32.95 3.70 36.02
N GLU A 473 -32.85 5.01 36.25
CA GLU A 473 -33.98 5.93 36.09
C GLU A 473 -34.48 5.96 34.65
N HIS A 474 -33.57 5.78 33.68
CA HIS A 474 -33.94 5.68 32.28
C HIS A 474 -34.38 4.27 31.84
N SER A 475 -35.25 4.25 30.84
CA SER A 475 -35.73 3.03 30.21
C SER A 475 -34.60 2.20 29.58
N LYS A 476 -34.89 0.94 29.27
CA LYS A 476 -33.94 0.07 28.56
C LYS A 476 -33.55 0.64 27.19
N LYS A 477 -34.45 1.37 26.52
CA LYS A 477 -34.20 1.97 25.21
C LYS A 477 -33.23 3.14 25.33
N GLU A 478 -33.48 4.05 26.27
CA GLU A 478 -32.63 5.22 26.53
C GLU A 478 -31.22 4.81 26.98
N ARG A 479 -31.10 3.82 27.87
CA ARG A 479 -29.79 3.27 28.23
C ARG A 479 -29.03 2.67 27.04
N LYS A 480 -29.73 2.05 26.09
CA LYS A 480 -29.10 1.49 24.88
C LYS A 480 -28.64 2.59 23.92
N ILE A 481 -29.33 3.74 23.91
CA ILE A 481 -28.89 4.95 23.20
C ILE A 481 -27.62 5.48 23.88
N LEU A 482 -27.68 5.82 25.18
CA LEU A 482 -26.54 6.34 25.97
C LEU A 482 -25.29 5.46 25.83
N LEU A 483 -25.47 4.14 25.86
CA LEU A 483 -24.39 3.17 25.66
C LEU A 483 -23.65 3.41 24.33
N ASN A 484 -24.37 3.59 23.23
CA ASN A 484 -23.78 3.67 21.90
C ASN A 484 -23.70 5.09 21.34
N THR A 485 -23.86 6.10 22.19
CA THR A 485 -23.66 7.50 21.82
C THR A 485 -22.18 7.83 21.68
N LEU A 486 -21.85 8.74 20.76
CA LEU A 486 -20.48 9.17 20.47
C LEU A 486 -19.70 9.57 21.73
N GLY A 487 -20.34 10.32 22.63
CA GLY A 487 -19.73 10.76 23.90
C GLY A 487 -19.33 9.63 24.84
N ASN A 488 -19.94 8.44 24.74
CA ASN A 488 -19.62 7.28 25.58
C ASN A 488 -18.51 6.39 24.99
N LEU A 489 -18.04 6.68 23.77
CA LEU A 489 -17.02 5.89 23.07
C LEU A 489 -15.67 6.58 23.19
N VAL A 490 -14.66 5.84 23.64
CA VAL A 490 -13.29 6.36 23.78
C VAL A 490 -12.28 5.44 23.08
N LEU A 491 -11.29 6.04 22.44
CA LEU A 491 -10.19 5.32 21.82
C LEU A 491 -9.22 4.85 22.91
N LEU A 492 -8.81 3.58 22.85
CA LEU A 492 -7.83 3.03 23.79
C LEU A 492 -6.41 2.97 23.19
N GLY A 493 -5.45 3.58 23.89
CA GLY A 493 -4.04 3.52 23.51
C GLY A 493 -3.42 2.13 23.64
N GLN A 494 -3.96 1.28 24.51
CA GLN A 494 -3.50 -0.09 24.75
C GLN A 494 -4.70 -1.03 24.91
N SER A 495 -4.50 -2.34 24.80
CA SER A 495 -5.58 -3.34 24.95
C SER A 495 -5.95 -3.54 26.43
N LYS A 496 -6.42 -2.48 27.08
CA LYS A 496 -6.89 -2.44 28.47
C LYS A 496 -8.37 -2.82 28.62
N ASN A 497 -9.09 -3.06 27.51
CA ASN A 497 -10.54 -3.34 27.55
C ASN A 497 -10.87 -4.54 28.47
N SER A 498 -10.05 -5.60 28.41
CA SER A 498 -10.21 -6.77 29.28
C SER A 498 -10.00 -6.50 30.79
N GLU A 499 -9.34 -5.39 31.14
CA GLU A 499 -9.10 -4.95 32.53
C GLU A 499 -10.24 -4.05 33.04
N PHE A 500 -10.74 -3.13 32.21
CA PHE A 500 -11.82 -2.22 32.57
C PHE A 500 -13.18 -2.93 32.70
N GLN A 501 -13.52 -3.81 31.75
CA GLN A 501 -14.79 -4.56 31.74
C GLN A 501 -15.99 -3.69 32.15
N ASN A 502 -16.74 -4.12 33.17
CA ASN A 502 -17.92 -3.43 33.69
C ASN A 502 -17.65 -2.57 34.94
N LYS A 503 -16.37 -2.32 35.26
CA LYS A 503 -15.98 -1.59 36.47
C LYS A 503 -16.51 -0.16 36.46
N CYS A 504 -16.71 0.39 37.66
CA CYS A 504 -17.13 1.78 37.86
C CYS A 504 -16.15 2.78 37.24
N PHE A 505 -16.66 3.97 36.94
CA PHE A 505 -15.88 5.05 36.35
C PHE A 505 -14.60 5.38 37.13
N ASP A 506 -14.68 5.48 38.46
CA ASP A 506 -13.50 5.77 39.31
C ASP A 506 -12.36 4.77 39.11
N PHE A 507 -12.70 3.49 38.97
CA PHE A 507 -11.72 2.44 38.68
C PHE A 507 -11.12 2.64 37.29
N LYS A 508 -11.95 2.89 36.26
CA LYS A 508 -11.45 3.13 34.90
C LYS A 508 -10.58 4.39 34.82
N LYS A 509 -10.93 5.43 35.59
CA LYS A 509 -10.18 6.68 35.73
C LYS A 509 -8.79 6.40 36.29
N LYS A 510 -8.71 5.69 37.42
CA LYS A 510 -7.45 5.35 38.09
C LYS A 510 -7.61 4.20 39.08
N HIS A 511 -6.79 3.16 38.94
CA HIS A 511 -6.67 2.07 39.91
C HIS A 511 -5.23 1.56 40.00
N THR A 512 -4.95 0.76 41.03
CA THR A 512 -3.66 0.07 41.18
C THR A 512 -3.74 -1.31 40.53
N ASN A 513 -2.83 -1.60 39.60
CA ASN A 513 -2.76 -2.91 38.95
C ASN A 513 -2.07 -3.95 39.86
N LYS A 514 -1.98 -5.20 39.37
CA LYS A 514 -1.35 -6.31 40.12
C LYS A 514 0.12 -6.09 40.46
N ASP A 515 0.81 -5.25 39.69
CA ASP A 515 2.23 -4.92 39.86
C ASP A 515 2.45 -3.72 40.80
N GLY A 516 1.38 -3.18 41.41
CA GLY A 516 1.45 -2.03 42.31
C GLY A 516 1.53 -0.67 41.60
N ASN A 517 1.40 -0.63 40.27
CA ASN A 517 1.45 0.60 39.49
C ASN A 517 0.05 1.23 39.36
N GLU A 518 -0.01 2.57 39.42
CA GLU A 518 -1.24 3.30 39.11
C GLU A 518 -1.46 3.34 37.60
N VAL A 519 -2.59 2.80 37.16
CA VAL A 519 -2.99 2.73 35.75
C VAL A 519 -4.44 3.18 35.59
N GLY A 520 -4.81 3.59 34.39
CA GLY A 520 -6.20 3.97 34.08
C GLY A 520 -6.24 4.86 32.85
N PHE A 521 -7.33 5.60 32.73
CA PHE A 521 -7.48 6.61 31.68
C PHE A 521 -6.52 7.80 31.86
N PHE A 522 -6.21 8.18 33.11
CA PHE A 522 -5.38 9.36 33.43
C PHE A 522 -3.95 9.33 32.86
N ASN A 523 -3.44 8.14 32.51
CA ASN A 523 -2.11 7.96 31.91
C ASN A 523 -2.16 7.26 30.53
N GLY A 524 -3.35 7.16 29.94
CA GLY A 524 -3.57 6.56 28.61
C GLY A 524 -3.30 7.53 27.46
N ALA A 525 -4.03 7.30 26.36
CA ALA A 525 -4.23 8.19 25.22
C ALA A 525 -4.71 9.59 25.63
N TYR A 526 -4.61 10.60 24.74
CA TYR A 526 -5.14 11.93 25.03
C TYR A 526 -6.65 11.94 25.22
N SER A 527 -7.38 11.14 24.44
CA SER A 527 -8.82 10.92 24.61
C SER A 527 -9.17 10.20 25.92
N GLU A 528 -8.32 9.28 26.40
CA GLU A 528 -8.46 8.69 27.74
C GLU A 528 -8.20 9.75 28.82
N ILE A 529 -7.15 10.56 28.68
CA ILE A 529 -6.82 11.63 29.63
C ILE A 529 -7.95 12.67 29.71
N GLU A 530 -8.54 13.04 28.58
CA GLU A 530 -9.72 13.91 28.51
C GLU A 530 -10.91 13.32 29.26
N VAL A 531 -11.20 12.03 29.10
CA VAL A 531 -12.24 11.35 29.88
C VAL A 531 -11.90 11.32 31.37
N SER A 532 -10.62 11.17 31.74
CA SER A 532 -10.21 11.13 33.14
C SER A 532 -10.39 12.46 33.89
N SER A 533 -10.53 13.59 33.17
CA SER A 533 -10.75 14.90 33.82
C SER A 533 -12.17 15.10 34.34
N TYR A 534 -13.12 14.26 33.94
CA TYR A 534 -14.48 14.28 34.49
C TYR A 534 -14.49 13.69 35.91
N ASP A 535 -15.31 14.26 36.79
CA ASP A 535 -15.44 13.81 38.19
C ASP A 535 -16.40 12.62 38.32
N HIS A 536 -17.48 12.61 37.54
CA HIS A 536 -18.45 11.54 37.45
C HIS A 536 -18.75 11.21 35.98
N TRP A 537 -19.44 10.09 35.75
CA TRP A 537 -19.85 9.68 34.41
C TRP A 537 -21.34 9.36 34.37
N THR A 538 -22.13 10.37 34.03
CA THR A 538 -23.59 10.34 33.98
C THR A 538 -24.09 10.64 32.54
N PRO A 539 -25.40 10.53 32.26
CA PRO A 539 -25.96 10.95 30.97
C PRO A 539 -25.59 12.38 30.55
N ILE A 540 -25.43 13.30 31.51
CA ILE A 540 -25.05 14.70 31.27
C ILE A 540 -23.64 14.80 30.67
N GLU A 541 -22.67 14.05 31.22
CA GLU A 541 -21.30 14.02 30.66
C GLU A 541 -21.26 13.35 29.28
N ILE A 542 -22.07 12.31 29.07
CA ILE A 542 -22.19 11.64 27.77
C ILE A 542 -22.71 12.63 26.72
N GLU A 543 -23.74 13.41 27.06
CA GLU A 543 -24.29 14.43 26.16
C GLU A 543 -23.27 15.54 25.87
N SER A 544 -22.70 16.13 26.92
CA SER A 544 -21.73 17.24 26.81
C SER A 544 -20.52 16.85 25.98
N ARG A 545 -19.92 15.68 26.25
CA ARG A 545 -18.80 15.15 25.46
C ARG A 545 -19.21 14.81 24.03
N GLY A 546 -20.41 14.24 23.83
CA GLY A 546 -20.95 13.97 22.50
C GLY A 546 -21.05 15.22 21.65
N LYS A 547 -21.60 16.32 22.20
CA LYS A 547 -21.68 17.62 21.52
C LYS A 547 -20.30 18.19 21.21
N LYS A 548 -19.37 18.12 22.15
CA LYS A 548 -17.97 18.54 21.93
C LYS A 548 -17.33 17.78 20.76
N MET A 549 -17.55 16.47 20.66
CA MET A 549 -17.04 15.66 19.55
C MET A 549 -17.72 16.01 18.22
N LEU A 550 -19.02 16.31 18.21
CA LEU A 550 -19.71 16.79 17.01
C LEU A 550 -19.26 18.20 16.59
N SER A 551 -18.94 19.10 17.52
CA SER A 551 -18.31 20.39 17.18
C SER A 551 -16.90 20.21 16.60
N PHE A 552 -16.12 19.25 17.08
CA PHE A 552 -14.86 18.89 16.44
C PHE A 552 -15.07 18.35 15.01
N LEU A 553 -16.07 17.48 14.81
CA LEU A 553 -16.45 16.99 13.47
C LEU A 553 -16.80 18.16 12.53
N GLU A 554 -17.54 19.13 13.05
CA GLU A 554 -17.95 20.35 12.36
C GLU A 554 -16.77 21.17 11.86
N GLU A 555 -15.87 21.52 12.78
CA GLU A 555 -14.69 22.33 12.50
C GLU A 555 -13.69 21.61 11.58
N ARG A 556 -13.35 20.34 11.89
CA ARG A 556 -12.29 19.59 11.20
C ARG A 556 -12.59 19.32 9.73
N TRP A 557 -13.86 19.10 9.38
CA TRP A 557 -14.28 18.84 8.00
C TRP A 557 -15.09 19.98 7.38
N ASN A 558 -15.21 21.13 8.07
CA ASN A 558 -15.95 22.30 7.60
C ASN A 558 -17.35 21.91 7.09
N ILE A 559 -18.13 21.31 7.98
CA ILE A 559 -19.57 21.06 7.79
C ILE A 559 -20.34 22.08 8.63
N ASP A 560 -21.63 22.24 8.33
CA ASP A 560 -22.51 23.19 9.02
C ASP A 560 -23.75 22.41 9.46
N PHE A 561 -23.85 22.08 10.75
CA PHE A 561 -25.03 21.38 11.26
C PHE A 561 -26.26 22.29 11.29
N GLU A 562 -26.08 23.55 11.66
CA GLU A 562 -27.15 24.55 11.77
C GLU A 562 -27.77 24.85 10.41
N GLY A 563 -26.94 25.04 9.37
CA GLY A 563 -27.40 25.27 8.00
C GLY A 563 -28.16 24.10 7.37
N TRP A 564 -28.07 22.90 7.96
CA TRP A 564 -28.85 21.73 7.59
C TRP A 564 -30.06 21.49 8.50
N GLU A 565 -30.34 22.40 9.44
CA GLU A 565 -31.41 22.27 10.44
C GLU A 565 -31.29 20.98 11.28
N ILE A 566 -30.05 20.51 11.53
CA ILE A 566 -29.77 19.31 12.33
C ILE A 566 -29.15 19.73 13.66
N GLU A 567 -29.95 19.64 14.73
CA GLU A 567 -29.46 19.83 16.09
C GLU A 567 -28.54 18.68 16.52
N LYS A 568 -27.43 19.00 17.17
CA LYS A 568 -26.43 18.00 17.62
C LYS A 568 -27.05 17.01 18.61
N GLU A 569 -27.94 17.47 19.47
CA GLU A 569 -28.75 16.68 20.42
C GLU A 569 -29.56 15.60 19.71
N ASP A 570 -30.29 16.01 18.68
CA ASP A 570 -31.19 15.15 17.91
C ASP A 570 -30.37 14.06 17.21
N LEU A 571 -29.20 14.41 16.67
CA LEU A 571 -28.28 13.46 16.06
C LEU A 571 -27.71 12.46 17.08
N LEU A 572 -27.44 12.91 18.31
CA LEU A 572 -27.03 12.02 19.41
C LEU A 572 -28.18 11.19 19.98
N LYS A 573 -29.44 11.54 19.64
CA LYS A 573 -30.69 10.93 20.17
C LYS A 573 -30.88 11.12 21.67
N LEU A 574 -30.45 12.25 22.21
CA LEU A 574 -30.45 12.52 23.65
C LEU A 574 -31.57 13.48 24.10
N ASP A 575 -32.55 13.75 23.23
CA ASP A 575 -33.64 14.72 23.46
C ASP A 575 -34.50 14.40 24.68
N PHE A 576 -34.49 13.13 25.14
CA PHE A 576 -35.19 12.70 26.34
C PHE A 576 -34.59 13.29 27.63
N LEU A 577 -33.30 13.65 27.65
CA LEU A 577 -32.66 14.27 28.81
C LEU A 577 -33.18 15.69 29.09
N LYS A 578 -33.66 16.39 28.06
CA LYS A 578 -34.27 17.73 28.21
C LYS A 578 -35.65 17.68 28.87
N LYS A 579 -36.35 16.54 28.83
CA LYS A 579 -37.68 16.39 29.42
C LYS A 579 -37.63 16.26 30.93
N GLU A 580 -36.55 15.69 31.47
CA GLU A 580 -36.36 15.50 32.91
C GLU A 580 -36.01 16.81 33.63
N THR A 581 -35.36 17.77 32.95
CA THR A 581 -34.98 19.06 33.56
C THR A 581 -36.16 20.01 33.78
N ILE A 582 -37.27 19.84 33.04
CA ILE A 582 -38.46 20.70 33.15
C ILE A 582 -39.45 20.17 34.20
N GLU A 583 -39.35 18.89 34.60
CA GLU A 583 -40.17 18.32 35.66
C GLU A 583 -39.60 18.56 37.07
N GLU A 584 -38.38 19.12 37.18
CA GLU A 584 -37.71 19.48 38.44
C GLU A 584 -37.70 21.00 38.77
N GLU A 585 -38.16 21.87 37.85
CA GLU A 585 -38.46 23.29 38.11
C GLU A 585 -39.95 23.52 38.44
#